data_AF-A0A9Q0RVD6-F1
#
_entry.id   AF-A0A9Q0RVD6-F1
#
_cell.length_a   1.000
_cell.length_b   1.000
_cell.length_c   1.000
_cell.angle_alpha   90.00
_cell.angle_beta   90.00
_cell.angle_gamma   90.00
#
_symmetry.space_group_name_H-M   'P 1'
#
loop_
_entity.id
_entity.type
_entity.pdbx_description
1 polymer ?
#
loop_
_entity_poly.entity_id
_entity_poly.type
_entity_poly.pdbx_seq_one_letter_code
_entity_poly.pdbx_strand_id
1 'polypeptide(L)'
;MGRKQKKYNLFAQKKRERKEGNSNEKADRPSEPYFDIIRENELFLKYYKHQKICPEAEWDEFLKFISCDLPTTFRITASRGEAQTLLDIIKSEFFADYLKGALELQNTTGCKFEKPMSLPWYPNEHAWQLELSRKDIRRSEAFYKLHNFLIAETNSGSISRQEAVSMIPPIVLDVKPHHKVLDMCAAPGSKTAQLIEALHVD
;
A
#
# COMPACT_ATOMS: atom_id res chain seq x y z
N MET A 1 -17.52 16.63 -38.00
CA MET A 1 -17.81 15.87 -36.76
C MET A 1 -16.61 14.98 -36.42
N GLY A 2 -15.71 15.44 -35.54
CA GLY A 2 -14.53 14.66 -35.15
C GLY A 2 -14.84 13.72 -34.00
N ARG A 3 -14.99 12.41 -34.28
CA ARG A 3 -15.01 11.38 -33.24
C ARG A 3 -13.63 11.37 -32.55
N LYS A 4 -13.55 11.93 -31.35
CA LYS A 4 -12.38 11.78 -30.46
C LYS A 4 -12.15 10.28 -30.24
N GLN A 5 -11.09 9.73 -30.84
CA GLN A 5 -10.61 8.38 -30.54
C GLN A 5 -10.27 8.33 -29.05
N LYS A 6 -11.12 7.68 -28.25
CA LYS A 6 -10.72 7.25 -26.90
C LYS A 6 -9.53 6.33 -27.09
N LYS A 7 -8.33 6.75 -26.66
CA LYS A 7 -7.15 5.88 -26.59
C LYS A 7 -7.52 4.68 -25.70
N TYR A 8 -7.87 3.56 -26.32
CA TYR A 8 -8.13 2.33 -25.59
C TYR A 8 -6.81 1.86 -24.99
N ASN A 9 -6.84 1.49 -23.72
CA ASN A 9 -5.66 1.00 -23.02
C ASN A 9 -5.37 -0.44 -23.47
N LEU A 10 -4.45 -0.62 -24.44
CA LEU A 10 -4.12 -1.91 -25.04
C LEU A 10 -3.69 -2.96 -24.00
N PHE A 11 -3.04 -2.54 -22.91
CA PHE A 11 -2.63 -3.43 -21.83
C PHE A 11 -3.85 -4.04 -21.11
N ALA A 12 -4.81 -3.20 -20.74
CA ALA A 12 -6.05 -3.65 -20.11
C ALA A 12 -6.87 -4.57 -21.04
N GLN A 13 -6.83 -4.32 -22.35
CA GLN A 13 -7.50 -5.14 -23.35
C GLN A 13 -6.83 -6.52 -23.52
N LYS A 14 -5.51 -6.57 -23.74
CA LYS A 14 -4.75 -7.84 -23.85
C LYS A 14 -4.93 -8.75 -22.63
N LYS A 15 -5.09 -8.18 -21.44
CA LYS A 15 -5.32 -8.95 -20.20
C LYS A 15 -6.75 -9.51 -20.12
N ARG A 16 -7.75 -8.84 -20.70
CA ARG A 16 -9.12 -9.37 -20.82
C ARG A 16 -9.13 -10.54 -21.80
N GLU A 17 -8.50 -10.39 -22.96
CA GLU A 17 -8.39 -11.42 -23.99
C GLU A 17 -7.67 -12.68 -23.46
N ARG A 18 -6.56 -12.53 -22.70
CA ARG A 18 -5.89 -13.65 -22.02
C ARG A 18 -6.76 -14.37 -20.98
N LYS A 19 -7.70 -13.67 -20.35
CA LYS A 19 -8.60 -14.24 -19.34
C LYS A 19 -9.80 -14.95 -19.98
N GLU A 20 -10.17 -14.56 -21.19
CA GLU A 20 -11.19 -15.20 -22.03
C GLU A 20 -10.66 -16.48 -22.68
N GLY A 21 -9.38 -16.53 -23.08
CA GLY A 21 -8.76 -17.74 -23.62
C GLY A 21 -8.53 -18.88 -22.60
N ASN A 22 -8.75 -18.63 -21.30
CA ASN A 22 -8.49 -19.57 -20.20
C ASN A 22 -9.77 -19.94 -19.43
N SER A 23 -10.95 -19.73 -20.03
CA SER A 23 -12.25 -19.98 -19.40
C SER A 23 -12.75 -21.41 -19.64
N ASN A 24 -12.08 -22.39 -19.04
CA ASN A 24 -12.77 -23.62 -18.64
C ASN A 24 -12.79 -23.60 -17.10
N GLU A 25 -13.99 -23.70 -16.53
CA GLU A 25 -14.31 -23.64 -15.10
C GLU A 25 -14.30 -22.23 -14.46
N LYS A 26 -15.46 -21.56 -14.46
CA LYS A 26 -15.78 -20.60 -13.40
C LYS A 26 -17.03 -21.08 -12.69
N ALA A 27 -16.87 -21.39 -11.40
CA ALA A 27 -17.96 -21.55 -10.46
C ALA A 27 -18.87 -20.32 -10.46
N ASP A 28 -20.18 -20.55 -10.42
CA ASP A 28 -21.24 -19.57 -10.19
C ASP A 28 -20.90 -18.74 -8.95
N ARG A 29 -20.43 -17.51 -9.15
CA ARG A 29 -20.34 -16.51 -8.08
C ARG A 29 -21.49 -15.53 -8.29
N PRO A 30 -22.28 -15.21 -7.26
CA PRO A 30 -23.36 -14.24 -7.37
C PRO A 30 -22.85 -12.93 -7.96
N SER A 31 -23.50 -12.48 -9.03
CA SER A 31 -23.19 -11.26 -9.78
C SER A 31 -23.75 -9.99 -9.12
N GLU A 32 -24.12 -10.05 -7.84
CA GLU A 32 -24.62 -8.88 -7.15
C GLU A 32 -23.46 -7.96 -6.75
N PRO A 33 -23.52 -6.66 -7.09
CA PRO A 33 -22.56 -5.70 -6.59
C PRO A 33 -22.68 -5.60 -5.07
N TYR A 34 -21.55 -5.61 -4.36
CA TYR A 34 -21.52 -5.34 -2.92
C TYR A 34 -22.21 -4.01 -2.63
N PHE A 35 -23.02 -3.97 -1.58
CA PHE A 35 -23.62 -2.72 -1.08
C PHE A 35 -22.53 -1.70 -0.75
N ASP A 36 -22.82 -0.42 -0.99
CA ASP A 36 -21.92 0.67 -0.60
C ASP A 36 -21.77 0.71 0.92
N ILE A 37 -20.52 0.79 1.38
CA ILE A 37 -20.21 0.83 2.81
C ILE A 37 -20.60 2.21 3.36
N ILE A 38 -21.55 2.23 4.29
CA ILE A 38 -21.91 3.42 5.05
C ILE A 38 -20.78 3.73 6.02
N ARG A 39 -20.07 4.85 5.80
CA ARG A 39 -18.91 5.27 6.62
C ARG A 39 -19.31 6.16 7.81
N GLU A 40 -20.59 6.50 7.94
CA GLU A 40 -21.10 7.39 8.97
C GLU A 40 -21.70 6.59 10.14
N ASN A 41 -21.39 7.02 11.37
CA ASN A 41 -21.94 6.44 12.59
C ASN A 41 -22.08 7.50 13.69
N GLU A 42 -23.31 7.82 14.07
CA GLU A 42 -23.59 8.88 15.05
C GLU A 42 -22.98 8.62 16.44
N LEU A 43 -22.98 7.37 16.90
CA LEU A 43 -22.41 7.00 18.20
C LEU A 43 -20.90 7.19 18.20
N PHE A 44 -20.24 6.80 17.09
CA PHE A 44 -18.81 7.02 16.88
C PHE A 44 -18.48 8.52 16.93
N LEU A 45 -19.21 9.34 16.17
CA LEU A 45 -18.99 10.78 16.11
C LEU A 45 -19.17 11.43 17.48
N LYS A 46 -20.25 11.09 18.20
CA LYS A 46 -20.54 11.63 19.53
C LYS A 46 -19.46 11.23 20.54
N TYR A 47 -19.03 9.98 20.52
CA TYR A 47 -18.02 9.45 21.45
C TYR A 47 -16.65 10.11 21.26
N TYR A 48 -16.14 10.18 20.04
CA TYR A 48 -14.81 10.76 19.78
C TYR A 48 -14.81 12.29 19.86
N LYS A 49 -15.92 12.96 19.50
CA LYS A 49 -16.04 14.42 19.68
C LYS A 49 -16.02 14.81 21.15
N HIS A 50 -16.66 14.00 22.02
CA HIS A 50 -16.65 14.26 23.46
C HIS A 50 -15.27 14.10 24.11
N GLN A 51 -14.42 13.21 23.57
CA GLN A 51 -13.06 13.00 24.06
C GLN A 51 -12.08 14.12 23.70
N LYS A 52 -12.45 15.05 22.81
CA LYS A 52 -11.62 16.18 22.37
C LYS A 52 -10.24 15.73 21.87
N ILE A 53 -10.22 14.66 21.06
CA ILE A 53 -8.99 14.10 20.48
C ILE A 53 -8.28 15.07 19.52
N CYS A 54 -8.99 16.06 18.99
CA CYS A 54 -8.45 17.17 18.22
C CYS A 54 -9.25 18.47 18.53
N PRO A 55 -8.71 19.65 18.19
CA PRO A 55 -9.43 20.92 18.27
C PRO A 55 -10.73 20.89 17.45
N GLU A 56 -11.76 21.62 17.90
CA GLU A 56 -13.07 21.64 17.20
C GLU A 56 -12.97 22.14 15.75
N ALA A 57 -12.02 23.05 15.47
CA ALA A 57 -11.77 23.58 14.14
C ALA A 57 -11.21 22.52 13.16
N GLU A 58 -10.54 21.48 13.66
CA GLU A 58 -9.94 20.41 12.85
C GLU A 58 -10.85 19.18 12.73
N TRP A 59 -11.99 19.18 13.43
CA TRP A 59 -12.87 18.02 13.53
C TRP A 59 -13.37 17.54 12.16
N ASP A 60 -13.79 18.46 11.29
CA ASP A 60 -14.31 18.11 9.96
C ASP A 60 -13.20 17.54 9.05
N GLU A 61 -11.98 18.05 9.18
CA GLU A 61 -10.81 17.53 8.47
C GLU A 61 -10.43 16.14 8.98
N PHE A 62 -10.41 15.94 10.30
CA PHE A 62 -10.21 14.64 10.92
C PHE A 62 -11.22 13.59 10.42
N LEU A 63 -12.51 13.95 10.40
CA LEU A 63 -13.56 13.05 9.90
C LEU A 63 -13.42 12.73 8.41
N LYS A 64 -12.97 13.70 7.62
CA LYS A 64 -12.66 13.47 6.21
C LYS A 64 -11.57 12.40 6.06
N PHE A 65 -10.47 12.51 6.81
CA PHE A 65 -9.35 11.57 6.70
C PHE A 65 -9.67 10.18 7.26
N ILE A 66 -10.36 10.07 8.39
CA ILE A 66 -10.75 8.76 8.95
C ILE A 66 -11.74 8.02 8.04
N SER A 67 -12.46 8.76 7.21
CA SER A 67 -13.37 8.22 6.20
C SER A 67 -12.68 7.87 4.88
N CYS A 68 -11.37 8.10 4.73
CA CYS A 68 -10.60 7.72 3.54
C CYS A 68 -10.00 6.32 3.68
N ASP A 69 -9.72 5.68 2.54
CA ASP A 69 -8.98 4.41 2.56
C ASP A 69 -7.50 4.67 2.90
N LEU A 70 -6.92 3.77 3.69
CA LEU A 70 -5.50 3.87 4.01
C LEU A 70 -4.64 3.62 2.77
N PRO A 71 -3.52 4.35 2.63
CA PRO A 71 -2.57 4.11 1.56
C PRO A 71 -1.86 2.77 1.76
N THR A 72 -1.33 2.21 0.66
CA THR A 72 -0.55 0.98 0.73
C THR A 72 0.85 1.29 1.24
N THR A 73 1.30 0.54 2.23
CA THR A 73 2.61 0.72 2.85
C THR A 73 3.38 -0.60 2.86
N PHE A 74 4.70 -0.50 2.71
CA PHE A 74 5.61 -1.64 2.79
C PHE A 74 6.94 -1.21 3.40
N ARG A 75 7.67 -2.18 3.95
CA ARG A 75 9.01 -2.00 4.50
C ARG A 75 9.97 -3.06 3.96
N ILE A 76 11.23 -2.69 3.79
CA ILE A 76 12.30 -3.59 3.37
C ILE A 76 12.87 -4.28 4.62
N THR A 77 12.94 -5.61 4.56
CA THR A 77 13.35 -6.51 5.65
C THR A 77 14.66 -7.25 5.37
N ALA A 78 15.23 -7.07 4.17
CA ALA A 78 16.44 -7.78 3.75
C ALA A 78 17.65 -7.48 4.65
N SER A 79 18.62 -8.40 4.65
CA SER A 79 19.91 -8.24 5.33
C SER A 79 20.57 -6.90 4.94
N ARG A 80 21.37 -6.31 5.83
CA ARG A 80 21.95 -4.96 5.62
C ARG A 80 22.60 -4.75 4.24
N GLY A 81 23.21 -5.80 3.68
CA GLY A 81 23.84 -5.75 2.35
C GLY A 81 22.84 -5.77 1.18
N GLU A 82 21.77 -6.54 1.30
CA GLU A 82 20.77 -6.72 0.23
C GLU A 82 19.70 -5.62 0.24
N ALA A 83 19.38 -5.07 1.42
CA ALA A 83 18.36 -4.04 1.59
C ALA A 83 18.65 -2.77 0.78
N GLN A 84 19.91 -2.34 0.76
CA GLN A 84 20.31 -1.15 0.00
C GLN A 84 20.20 -1.40 -1.51
N THR A 85 20.70 -2.54 -2.00
CA THR A 85 20.59 -2.90 -3.42
C THR A 85 19.13 -3.00 -3.85
N LEU A 86 18.28 -3.59 -3.01
CA LEU A 86 16.84 -3.69 -3.26
C LEU A 86 16.19 -2.30 -3.31
N LEU A 87 16.53 -1.40 -2.38
CA LEU A 87 16.06 -0.02 -2.38
C LEU A 87 16.46 0.72 -3.67
N ASP A 88 17.70 0.53 -4.13
CA ASP A 88 18.22 1.16 -5.33
C ASP A 88 17.48 0.66 -6.58
N ILE A 89 17.19 -0.65 -6.69
CA ILE A 89 16.37 -1.23 -7.76
C ILE A 89 14.95 -0.64 -7.73
N ILE A 90 14.32 -0.56 -6.56
CA ILE A 90 12.96 0.00 -6.40
C ILE A 90 12.92 1.44 -6.89
N LYS A 91 13.89 2.27 -6.48
CA LYS A 91 13.95 3.69 -6.86
C LYS A 91 14.25 3.89 -8.35
N SER A 92 15.23 3.16 -8.88
CA SER A 92 15.74 3.37 -10.24
C SER A 92 14.83 2.80 -11.31
N GLU A 93 14.28 1.60 -11.11
CA GLU A 93 13.44 0.94 -12.11
C GLU A 93 11.96 1.22 -11.86
N PHE A 94 11.46 0.84 -10.67
CA PHE A 94 10.02 0.80 -10.43
C PHE A 94 9.40 2.16 -10.15
N PHE A 95 10.06 3.03 -9.36
CA PHE A 95 9.52 4.37 -9.08
C PHE A 95 9.62 5.31 -10.28
N ALA A 96 10.67 5.21 -11.09
CA ALA A 96 10.77 5.96 -12.33
C ALA A 96 9.64 5.60 -13.30
N ASP A 97 9.36 4.29 -13.46
CA ASP A 97 8.26 3.83 -14.31
C ASP A 97 6.89 4.12 -13.70
N TYR A 98 6.76 4.08 -12.38
CA TYR A 98 5.57 4.52 -11.67
C TYR A 98 5.24 5.97 -12.00
N LEU A 99 6.22 6.88 -11.93
CA LEU A 99 6.00 8.31 -12.18
C LEU A 99 5.58 8.57 -13.64
N LYS A 100 6.19 7.86 -14.61
CA LYS A 100 5.76 7.92 -16.01
C LYS A 100 4.31 7.44 -16.17
N GLY A 101 3.98 6.28 -15.61
CA GLY A 101 2.62 5.72 -15.68
C GLY A 101 1.56 6.57 -14.96
N ALA A 102 1.95 7.21 -13.86
CA ALA A 102 1.11 8.14 -13.11
C ALA A 102 0.77 9.38 -13.94
N LEU A 103 1.76 9.99 -14.61
CA LEU A 103 1.54 11.14 -15.51
C LEU A 103 0.64 10.78 -16.70
N GLU A 104 0.84 9.61 -17.30
CA GLU A 104 0.01 9.12 -18.42
C GLU A 104 -1.46 8.92 -18.00
N LEU A 105 -1.67 8.30 -16.84
CA LEU A 105 -3.02 8.10 -16.31
C LEU A 105 -3.66 9.42 -15.88
N GLN A 106 -2.91 10.32 -15.24
CA GLN A 106 -3.41 11.63 -14.84
C GLN A 106 -3.91 12.44 -16.05
N ASN A 107 -3.16 12.43 -17.16
CA ASN A 107 -3.57 13.08 -18.40
C ASN A 107 -4.84 12.45 -19.03
N THR A 108 -5.11 11.17 -18.76
CA THR A 108 -6.20 10.43 -19.39
C THR A 108 -7.47 10.42 -18.53
N THR A 109 -7.35 10.31 -17.20
CA THR A 109 -8.47 10.15 -16.28
C THR A 109 -8.70 11.38 -15.39
N GLY A 110 -7.77 12.34 -15.36
CA GLY A 110 -7.81 13.49 -14.44
C GLY A 110 -7.57 13.13 -12.97
N CYS A 111 -7.29 11.85 -12.67
CA CYS A 111 -6.98 11.41 -11.31
C CYS A 111 -5.57 11.86 -10.94
N LYS A 112 -5.41 12.52 -9.78
CA LYS A 112 -4.10 12.83 -9.24
C LYS A 112 -3.51 11.56 -8.62
N PHE A 113 -2.24 11.33 -8.88
CA PHE A 113 -1.47 10.26 -8.27
C PHE A 113 -0.35 10.90 -7.46
N GLU A 114 -0.26 10.55 -6.19
CA GLU A 114 0.85 11.00 -5.36
C GLU A 114 2.11 10.19 -5.68
N LYS A 115 3.27 10.85 -5.52
CA LYS A 115 4.57 10.20 -5.67
C LYS A 115 4.80 9.21 -4.52
N PRO A 116 5.56 8.12 -4.75
CA PRO A 116 6.01 7.27 -3.66
C PRO A 116 6.71 8.11 -2.59
N MET A 117 6.33 7.91 -1.34
CA MET A 117 6.84 8.68 -0.20
C MET A 117 7.58 7.75 0.74
N SER A 118 8.82 8.09 1.05
CA SER A 118 9.56 7.47 2.15
C SER A 118 8.98 7.97 3.48
N LEU A 119 8.76 7.08 4.43
CA LEU A 119 8.28 7.43 5.76
C LEU A 119 9.46 8.02 6.56
N PRO A 120 9.48 9.33 6.86
CA PRO A 120 10.69 10.02 7.33
C PRO A 120 11.15 9.58 8.73
N TRP A 121 10.23 9.02 9.53
CA TRP A 121 10.51 8.49 10.86
C TRP A 121 10.99 7.04 10.84
N TYR A 122 10.94 6.35 9.69
CA TYR A 122 11.45 4.98 9.57
C TYR A 122 12.94 4.99 9.19
N PRO A 123 13.81 4.23 9.88
CA PRO A 123 15.24 4.25 9.63
C PRO A 123 15.63 3.89 8.19
N ASN A 124 16.72 4.48 7.71
CA ASN A 124 17.39 4.14 6.44
C ASN A 124 16.50 4.24 5.18
N GLU A 125 15.39 4.98 5.23
CA GLU A 125 14.40 5.04 4.14
C GLU A 125 13.86 3.66 3.73
N HIS A 126 13.82 2.70 4.66
CA HIS A 126 13.40 1.33 4.35
C HIS A 126 11.87 1.16 4.31
N ALA A 127 11.08 2.17 4.66
CA ALA A 127 9.62 2.09 4.60
C ALA A 127 9.02 3.15 3.67
N TRP A 128 8.10 2.71 2.84
CA TRP A 128 7.52 3.52 1.77
C TRP A 128 6.00 3.41 1.74
N GLN A 129 5.37 4.49 1.30
CA GLN A 129 3.95 4.64 1.10
C GLN A 129 3.63 4.91 -0.37
N LEU A 130 2.60 4.22 -0.86
CA LEU A 130 2.09 4.28 -2.23
C LEU A 130 0.57 4.42 -2.20
N GLU A 131 0.04 5.34 -2.99
CA GLU A 131 -1.40 5.48 -3.17
C GLU A 131 -1.83 4.78 -4.47
N LEU A 132 -2.11 3.48 -4.36
CA LEU A 132 -2.48 2.64 -5.49
C LEU A 132 -3.75 1.86 -5.21
N SER A 133 -4.79 2.08 -6.01
CA SER A 133 -5.98 1.24 -5.97
C SER A 133 -5.84 0.01 -6.89
N ARG A 134 -6.63 -1.04 -6.61
CA ARG A 134 -6.77 -2.19 -7.52
C ARG A 134 -7.27 -1.82 -8.93
N LYS A 135 -7.91 -0.65 -9.08
CA LYS A 135 -8.36 -0.17 -10.40
C LYS A 135 -7.17 0.37 -11.19
N ASP A 136 -6.25 1.07 -10.53
CA ASP A 136 -5.09 1.69 -11.16
C ASP A 136 -4.08 0.64 -11.60
N ILE A 137 -3.83 -0.37 -10.75
CA ILE A 137 -2.97 -1.53 -11.06
C ILE A 137 -3.44 -2.28 -12.32
N ARG A 138 -4.74 -2.28 -12.62
CA ARG A 138 -5.28 -2.93 -13.83
C ARG A 138 -5.16 -2.06 -15.08
N ARG A 139 -4.98 -0.75 -14.91
CA ARG A 139 -4.92 0.22 -16.01
C ARG A 139 -3.48 0.47 -16.46
N SER A 140 -2.51 0.50 -15.56
CA SER A 140 -1.11 0.75 -15.93
C SER A 140 -0.27 -0.51 -15.86
N GLU A 141 0.52 -0.76 -16.91
CA GLU A 141 1.52 -1.83 -16.92
C GLU A 141 2.60 -1.58 -15.86
N ALA A 142 3.03 -0.33 -15.68
CA ALA A 142 4.02 0.04 -14.67
C ALA A 142 3.54 -0.30 -13.25
N PHE A 143 2.30 0.06 -12.93
CA PHE A 143 1.71 -0.26 -11.62
C PHE A 143 1.52 -1.77 -11.42
N TYR A 144 1.21 -2.49 -12.49
CA TYR A 144 1.11 -3.94 -12.45
C TYR A 144 2.46 -4.62 -12.20
N LYS A 145 3.53 -4.16 -12.87
CA LYS A 145 4.89 -4.65 -12.65
C LYS A 145 5.35 -4.42 -11.21
N LEU A 146 5.22 -3.19 -10.70
CA LEU A 146 5.54 -2.86 -9.30
C LEU A 146 4.74 -3.72 -8.33
N HIS A 147 3.44 -3.89 -8.52
CA HIS A 147 2.61 -4.71 -7.64
C HIS A 147 3.05 -6.19 -7.62
N ASN A 148 3.35 -6.78 -8.79
CA ASN A 148 3.83 -8.15 -8.85
C ASN A 148 5.21 -8.32 -8.20
N PHE A 149 6.10 -7.35 -8.40
CA PHE A 149 7.40 -7.31 -7.74
C PHE A 149 7.24 -7.28 -6.22
N LEU A 150 6.42 -6.36 -5.68
CA LEU A 150 6.16 -6.30 -4.23
C LEU A 150 5.58 -7.61 -3.68
N ILE A 151 4.73 -8.32 -4.44
CA ILE A 151 4.24 -9.64 -4.03
C ILE A 151 5.36 -10.67 -4.00
N ALA A 152 6.20 -10.72 -5.04
CA ALA A 152 7.31 -11.65 -5.13
C ALA A 152 8.29 -11.44 -3.96
N GLU A 153 8.66 -10.19 -3.69
CA GLU A 153 9.56 -9.82 -2.58
C GLU A 153 8.92 -10.02 -1.19
N THR A 154 7.59 -9.93 -1.10
CA THR A 154 6.89 -10.28 0.15
C THR A 154 6.96 -11.78 0.41
N ASN A 155 6.84 -12.60 -0.65
CA ASN A 155 6.90 -14.05 -0.52
C ASN A 155 8.33 -14.57 -0.25
N SER A 156 9.36 -13.87 -0.74
CA SER A 156 10.76 -14.18 -0.42
C SER A 156 11.17 -13.70 0.97
N GLY A 157 10.40 -12.78 1.58
CA GLY A 157 10.72 -12.20 2.88
C GLY A 157 11.68 -11.01 2.82
N SER A 158 12.01 -10.49 1.62
CA SER A 158 12.81 -9.26 1.45
C SER A 158 12.01 -7.99 1.74
N ILE A 159 10.68 -8.07 1.62
CA ILE A 159 9.73 -6.99 1.90
C ILE A 159 8.64 -7.50 2.84
N SER A 160 8.13 -6.63 3.70
CA SER A 160 6.90 -6.84 4.46
C SER A 160 5.87 -5.78 4.11
N ARG A 161 4.64 -6.22 3.80
CA ARG A 161 3.49 -5.33 3.70
C ARG A 161 2.91 -5.12 5.09
N GLN A 162 2.98 -3.90 5.58
CA GLN A 162 2.59 -3.56 6.94
C GLN A 162 2.12 -2.11 6.97
N GLU A 163 1.06 -1.84 7.73
CA GLU A 163 0.56 -0.48 7.95
C GLU A 163 1.60 0.40 8.62
N ALA A 164 1.72 1.66 8.17
CA ALA A 164 2.65 2.65 8.71
C ALA A 164 2.59 2.75 10.25
N VAL A 165 1.42 2.98 10.84
CA VAL A 165 1.30 3.13 12.30
C VAL A 165 1.60 1.84 13.07
N SER A 166 1.45 0.68 12.43
CA SER A 166 1.84 -0.60 13.03
C SER A 166 3.37 -0.79 13.09
N MET A 167 4.16 0.01 12.38
CA MET A 167 5.62 -0.05 12.41
C MET A 167 6.22 0.74 13.58
N ILE A 168 5.46 1.68 14.16
CA ILE A 168 5.91 2.58 15.22
C ILE A 168 6.21 1.83 16.52
N PRO A 169 5.34 0.93 17.04
CA PRO A 169 5.56 0.32 18.35
C PRO A 169 6.90 -0.43 18.48
N PRO A 170 7.33 -1.27 17.50
CA PRO A 170 8.65 -1.90 17.57
C PRO A 170 9.82 -0.92 17.52
N ILE A 171 9.70 0.20 16.81
CA ILE A 171 10.74 1.24 16.73
C ILE A 171 10.90 1.93 18.09
N VAL A 172 9.79 2.35 18.70
CA VAL A 172 9.83 3.08 19.99
C VAL A 172 10.17 2.17 21.17
N LEU A 173 9.93 0.85 21.05
CA LEU A 173 10.36 -0.14 22.03
C LEU A 173 11.90 -0.28 22.07
N ASP A 174 12.59 0.14 21.01
CA ASP A 174 14.05 0.18 20.89
C ASP A 174 14.75 -1.13 21.30
N VAL A 175 14.27 -2.24 20.75
CA VAL A 175 14.80 -3.58 21.02
C VAL A 175 16.27 -3.69 20.60
N LYS A 176 17.10 -4.30 21.46
CA LYS A 176 18.51 -4.57 21.20
C LYS A 176 18.77 -6.07 21.12
N PRO A 177 19.84 -6.52 20.43
CA PRO A 177 20.13 -7.95 20.24
C PRO A 177 20.18 -8.83 21.50
N HIS A 178 20.52 -8.24 22.66
CA HIS A 178 20.61 -8.95 23.94
C HIS A 178 19.30 -8.95 24.75
N HIS A 179 18.25 -8.29 24.28
CA HIS A 179 16.96 -8.22 24.98
C HIS A 179 16.19 -9.54 24.88
N LYS A 180 15.37 -9.80 25.90
CA LYS A 180 14.31 -10.83 25.83
C LYS A 180 12.98 -10.11 25.63
N VAL A 181 12.30 -10.40 24.53
CA VAL A 181 11.09 -9.68 24.11
C VAL A 181 9.90 -10.61 24.15
N LEU A 182 8.77 -10.13 24.69
CA LEU A 182 7.49 -10.83 24.70
C LEU A 182 6.47 -10.03 23.87
N ASP A 183 5.95 -10.66 22.81
CA ASP A 183 4.82 -10.14 22.04
C ASP A 183 3.54 -10.88 22.45
N MET A 184 2.72 -10.24 23.30
CA MET A 184 1.49 -10.85 23.83
C MET A 184 0.40 -11.04 22.78
N CYS A 185 0.44 -10.27 21.68
CA CYS A 185 -0.59 -10.23 20.64
C CYS A 185 0.04 -10.39 19.26
N ALA A 186 0.73 -11.51 19.06
CA ALA A 186 1.59 -11.70 17.90
C ALA A 186 0.84 -11.81 16.55
N ALA A 187 -0.39 -12.34 16.51
CA ALA A 187 -1.10 -12.53 15.24
C ALA A 187 -1.47 -11.19 14.56
N PRO A 188 -1.28 -11.02 13.23
CA PRO A 188 -0.80 -12.00 12.24
C PRO A 188 0.73 -12.12 12.10
N GLY A 189 1.53 -11.33 12.82
CA GLY A 189 2.99 -11.53 12.95
C GLY A 189 3.86 -10.35 12.50
N SER A 190 3.30 -9.29 11.92
CA SER A 190 4.11 -8.22 11.31
C SER A 190 5.00 -7.46 12.30
N LYS A 191 4.48 -7.20 13.51
CA LYS A 191 5.25 -6.56 14.59
C LYS A 191 6.29 -7.52 15.15
N THR A 192 5.91 -8.78 15.37
CA THR A 192 6.83 -9.84 15.80
C THR A 192 8.00 -9.98 14.83
N ALA A 193 7.77 -9.98 13.52
CA ALA A 193 8.82 -10.01 12.50
C ALA A 193 9.78 -8.82 12.64
N GLN A 194 9.24 -7.61 12.80
CA GLN A 194 10.05 -6.41 13.00
C GLN A 194 10.88 -6.47 14.30
N LEU A 195 10.34 -7.07 15.36
CA LEU A 195 11.07 -7.29 16.61
C LEU A 195 12.20 -8.32 16.43
N ILE A 196 11.95 -9.40 15.68
CA ILE A 196 12.97 -10.42 15.35
C ILE A 196 14.12 -9.80 14.55
N GLU A 197 13.81 -8.95 13.57
CA GLU A 197 14.81 -8.22 12.81
C GLU A 197 15.67 -7.32 13.71
N ALA A 198 15.06 -6.61 14.66
CA ALA A 198 15.78 -5.78 15.63
C ALA A 198 16.69 -6.59 16.58
N LEU A 199 16.34 -7.86 16.86
CA LEU A 199 17.17 -8.76 17.66
C LEU A 199 18.38 -9.31 16.91
N HIS A 200 18.33 -9.36 15.57
CA HIS A 200 19.38 -9.96 14.72
C HIS A 200 20.07 -8.93 13.82
N VAL A 201 20.22 -7.70 14.32
CA VAL A 201 20.98 -6.65 13.64
C VAL A 201 22.48 -6.91 13.86
N ASP A 202 23.08 -7.75 13.01
CA ASP A 202 24.54 -7.89 12.91
C ASP A 202 25.16 -6.72 12.12
#